data_AF-X1SPI9-F1
#
_entry.id   AF-X1SPI9-F1
#
_cell.length_a   1.000
_cell.length_b   1.000
_cell.length_c   1.000
_cell.angle_alpha   90.00
_cell.angle_beta   90.00
_cell.angle_gamma   90.00
#
_symmetry.space_group_name_H-M   'P 1'
#
loop_
_entity.id
_entity.type
_entity.pdbx_description
1 polymer ?
#
loop_
_entity_poly.entity_id
_entity_poly.type
_entity_poly.pdbx_seq_one_letter_code
_entity_poly.pdbx_strand_id
1 'polypeptide(L)'
;TKRYNADEGTGLTRASVQKAYKMGLITLSQLKDFFKSFGYTPEVIDYWVTMTEYEKDLAEVEAYKTELFLQYRLGSITLDDVRQKLNYKGLPAAFTEAVIKEEAEKPSEKIKMPSRTDLERWLLLQIIDDLIYTQSMKSLGYKQKDIENYLTEITLKVDTSIRKYLPIKTYQGWLAKDILSTDDFSRIAGEMKISEADIGRLIIEVKGE
;
A
#
# COMPACT_ATOMS: atom_id res chain seq x y z
N THR A 1 -51.37 -44.89 14.44
CA THR A 1 -51.57 -43.49 14.86
C THR A 1 -50.23 -42.93 15.29
N LYS A 2 -49.56 -42.14 14.43
CA LYS A 2 -48.27 -41.52 14.73
C LYS A 2 -48.50 -40.44 15.80
N ARG A 3 -47.94 -40.62 17.00
CA ARG A 3 -47.88 -39.54 18.00
C ARG A 3 -46.79 -38.57 17.57
N TYR A 4 -47.21 -37.47 16.96
CA TYR A 4 -46.45 -36.22 16.94
C TYR A 4 -46.51 -35.68 18.38
N ASN A 5 -45.50 -36.00 19.19
CA ASN A 5 -45.18 -35.17 20.33
C ASN A 5 -44.31 -34.04 19.80
N ALA A 6 -44.96 -32.92 19.51
CA ALA A 6 -44.30 -31.63 19.40
C ALA A 6 -43.77 -31.28 20.79
N ASP A 7 -42.48 -31.51 20.99
CA ASP A 7 -41.71 -30.96 22.11
C ASP A 7 -40.93 -29.78 21.52
N GLU A 8 -41.25 -28.56 21.95
CA GLU A 8 -40.69 -27.29 21.43
C GLU A 8 -39.19 -27.09 21.78
N GLY A 9 -38.42 -28.17 21.98
CA GLY A 9 -37.05 -28.14 22.52
C GLY A 9 -35.95 -28.79 21.68
N THR A 10 -36.23 -29.51 20.60
CA THR A 10 -35.19 -30.32 19.89
C THR A 10 -34.96 -29.90 18.43
N GLY A 11 -35.04 -28.62 18.13
CA GLY A 11 -34.75 -28.08 16.79
C GLY A 11 -33.26 -27.95 16.45
N LEU A 12 -32.37 -28.23 17.41
CA LEU A 12 -30.93 -28.08 17.22
C LEU A 12 -30.34 -29.31 16.55
N THR A 13 -29.70 -29.09 15.40
CA THR A 13 -28.92 -30.10 14.70
C THR A 13 -27.48 -30.17 15.22
N ARG A 14 -26.79 -31.28 15.00
CA ARG A 14 -25.35 -31.43 15.26
C ARG A 14 -24.54 -30.23 14.72
N ALA A 15 -24.79 -29.84 13.47
CA ALA A 15 -24.10 -28.72 12.83
C ALA A 15 -24.37 -27.37 13.53
N SER A 16 -25.61 -27.15 14.01
CA SER A 16 -25.96 -25.91 14.72
C SER A 16 -25.27 -25.78 16.07
N VAL A 17 -25.16 -26.87 16.85
CA VAL A 17 -24.47 -26.84 18.15
C VAL A 17 -22.95 -26.76 17.98
N GLN A 18 -22.39 -27.43 16.98
CA GLN A 18 -20.97 -27.28 16.62
C GLN A 18 -20.66 -25.84 16.22
N LYS A 19 -21.53 -25.20 15.41
CA LYS A 19 -21.38 -23.79 15.05
C LYS A 19 -21.48 -22.87 16.28
N ALA A 20 -22.45 -23.09 17.17
CA ALA A 20 -22.59 -22.32 18.39
C ALA A 20 -21.34 -22.42 19.28
N TYR A 21 -20.73 -23.60 19.40
CA TYR A 21 -19.47 -23.80 20.12
C TYR A 21 -18.30 -23.05 19.46
N LYS A 22 -18.15 -23.19 18.14
CA LYS A 22 -17.11 -22.46 17.39
C LYS A 22 -17.24 -20.94 17.51
N MET A 23 -18.46 -20.43 17.64
CA MET A 23 -18.73 -19.01 17.88
C MET A 23 -18.62 -18.58 19.35
N GLY A 24 -18.31 -19.49 20.28
CA GLY A 24 -18.20 -19.21 21.71
C GLY A 24 -19.53 -18.98 22.43
N LEU A 25 -20.67 -19.30 21.79
CA LEU A 25 -22.01 -19.15 22.37
C LEU A 25 -22.35 -20.24 23.41
N ILE A 26 -21.69 -21.39 23.31
CA ILE A 26 -21.77 -22.49 24.26
C ILE A 26 -20.37 -22.97 24.63
N THR A 27 -20.26 -23.55 25.82
CA THR A 27 -19.02 -24.15 26.34
C THR A 27 -18.80 -25.57 25.84
N LEU A 28 -17.59 -26.10 26.02
CA LEU A 28 -17.24 -27.49 25.68
C LEU A 28 -18.12 -28.50 26.44
N SER A 29 -18.42 -28.23 27.72
CA SER A 29 -19.31 -29.09 28.51
C SER A 29 -20.71 -29.13 27.91
N GLN A 30 -21.25 -27.97 27.54
CA GLN A 30 -22.57 -27.87 26.92
C GLN A 30 -22.60 -28.56 25.56
N LEU A 31 -21.55 -28.44 24.74
CA LEU A 31 -21.43 -29.17 23.47
C LEU A 31 -21.49 -30.70 23.70
N LYS A 32 -20.73 -31.21 24.68
CA LYS A 32 -20.76 -32.63 25.05
C LYS A 32 -22.16 -33.06 25.50
N ASP A 33 -22.85 -32.24 26.29
CA ASP A 33 -24.19 -32.56 26.77
C ASP A 33 -25.24 -32.55 25.65
N PHE A 34 -25.14 -31.64 24.66
CA PHE A 34 -25.96 -31.70 23.45
C PHE A 34 -25.73 -33.00 22.67
N PHE A 35 -24.47 -33.40 22.49
CA PHE A 35 -24.17 -34.66 21.80
C PHE A 35 -24.66 -35.90 22.56
N LYS A 36 -24.63 -35.90 23.89
CA LYS A 36 -25.28 -36.96 24.70
C LYS A 36 -26.79 -36.96 24.48
N SER A 37 -27.43 -35.79 24.46
CA SER A 37 -28.87 -35.67 24.25
C SER A 37 -29.33 -36.17 22.87
N PHE A 38 -28.44 -36.11 21.86
CA PHE A 38 -28.66 -36.70 20.54
C PHE A 38 -28.47 -38.22 20.50
N GLY A 39 -28.05 -38.85 21.61
CA GLY A 39 -27.86 -40.30 21.71
C GLY A 39 -26.50 -40.81 21.21
N TYR A 40 -25.49 -39.93 21.05
CA TYR A 40 -24.15 -40.38 20.66
C TYR A 40 -23.42 -41.11 21.80
N THR A 41 -22.63 -42.13 21.46
CA THR A 41 -21.79 -42.84 22.44
C THR A 41 -20.59 -41.97 22.86
N PRO A 42 -19.98 -42.23 24.03
CA PRO A 42 -18.82 -41.46 24.50
C PRO A 42 -17.69 -41.34 23.46
N GLU A 43 -17.41 -42.40 22.71
CA GLU A 43 -16.36 -42.42 21.68
C GLU A 43 -16.71 -41.51 20.50
N VAL A 44 -17.98 -41.52 20.09
CA VAL A 44 -18.48 -40.66 19.00
C VAL A 44 -18.49 -39.20 19.44
N ILE A 45 -18.85 -38.93 20.70
CA ILE A 45 -18.80 -37.58 21.29
C ILE A 45 -17.37 -37.06 21.27
N ASP A 46 -16.41 -37.86 21.74
CA ASP A 46 -15.00 -37.48 21.80
C ASP A 46 -14.43 -37.17 20.42
N TYR A 47 -14.75 -38.00 19.43
CA TYR A 47 -14.41 -37.75 18.03
C TYR A 47 -14.97 -36.42 17.53
N TRP A 48 -16.27 -36.17 17.71
CA TRP A 48 -16.89 -34.93 17.23
C TRP A 48 -16.38 -33.69 17.95
N VAL A 49 -16.14 -33.80 19.24
CA VAL A 49 -15.55 -32.71 20.03
C VAL A 49 -14.16 -32.39 19.52
N THR A 50 -13.27 -33.40 19.42
CA THR A 50 -11.90 -33.22 18.93
C THR A 50 -11.87 -32.61 17.54
N MET A 51 -12.72 -33.10 16.63
CA MET A 51 -12.85 -32.52 15.29
C MET A 51 -13.32 -31.06 15.33
N THR A 52 -14.30 -30.75 16.17
CA THR A 52 -14.85 -29.39 16.26
C THR A 52 -13.85 -28.42 16.88
N GLU A 53 -13.06 -28.85 17.86
CA GLU A 53 -11.97 -28.06 18.44
C GLU A 53 -10.87 -27.81 17.40
N TYR A 54 -10.45 -28.83 16.68
CA TYR A 54 -9.50 -28.69 15.59
C TYR A 54 -9.98 -27.71 14.51
N GLU A 55 -11.24 -27.81 14.09
CA GLU A 55 -11.84 -26.87 13.13
C GLU A 55 -11.87 -25.43 13.67
N LYS A 56 -12.13 -25.26 14.97
CA LYS A 56 -12.15 -23.95 15.63
C LYS A 56 -10.76 -23.34 15.63
N ASP A 57 -9.76 -24.10 16.06
CA ASP A 57 -8.36 -23.65 16.12
C ASP A 57 -7.84 -23.30 14.72
N LEU A 58 -8.17 -24.12 13.72
CA LEU A 58 -7.82 -23.84 12.34
C LEU A 58 -8.45 -22.54 11.84
N ALA A 59 -9.73 -22.31 12.15
CA ALA A 59 -10.42 -21.06 11.77
C ALA A 59 -9.81 -19.83 12.45
N GLU A 60 -9.39 -19.94 13.72
CA GLU A 60 -8.71 -18.86 14.43
C GLU A 60 -7.35 -18.54 13.79
N VAL A 61 -6.57 -19.56 13.41
CA VAL A 61 -5.30 -19.39 12.70
C VAL A 61 -5.50 -18.74 11.34
N GLU A 62 -6.50 -19.18 10.57
CA GLU A 62 -6.80 -18.62 9.24
C GLU A 62 -7.28 -17.17 9.31
N ALA A 63 -8.13 -16.83 10.28
CA ALA A 63 -8.56 -15.46 10.51
C ALA A 63 -7.38 -14.56 10.88
N TYR A 64 -6.51 -15.03 11.78
CA TYR A 64 -5.30 -14.31 12.16
C TYR A 64 -4.35 -14.10 10.99
N LYS A 65 -4.09 -15.16 10.21
CA LYS A 65 -3.29 -15.10 8.98
C LYS A 65 -3.83 -14.04 8.01
N THR A 66 -5.15 -14.06 7.78
CA THR A 66 -5.83 -13.14 6.87
C THR A 66 -5.64 -11.69 7.31
N GLU A 67 -5.81 -11.41 8.59
CA GLU A 67 -5.63 -10.07 9.16
C GLU A 67 -4.19 -9.58 9.02
N LEU A 68 -3.19 -10.43 9.31
CA LEU A 68 -1.78 -10.06 9.14
C LEU A 68 -1.43 -9.72 7.70
N PHE A 69 -1.91 -10.52 6.74
CA PHE A 69 -1.65 -10.22 5.33
C PHE A 69 -2.40 -9.00 4.83
N LEU A 70 -3.58 -8.71 5.36
CA LEU A 70 -4.24 -7.43 5.09
C LEU A 70 -3.37 -6.26 5.58
N GLN A 71 -2.87 -6.31 6.81
CA GLN A 71 -1.98 -5.27 7.35
C GLN A 71 -0.69 -5.13 6.53
N TYR A 72 -0.13 -6.24 6.06
CA TYR A 72 1.04 -6.25 5.18
C TYR A 72 0.75 -5.59 3.83
N ARG A 73 -0.37 -5.97 3.17
CA ARG A 73 -0.78 -5.36 1.88
C ARG A 73 -1.09 -3.87 2.02
N LEU A 74 -1.59 -3.44 3.17
CA LEU A 74 -1.80 -2.02 3.52
C LEU A 74 -0.51 -1.28 3.88
N GLY A 75 0.64 -1.96 3.92
CA GLY A 75 1.94 -1.38 4.26
C GLY A 75 2.11 -1.01 5.74
N SER A 76 1.19 -1.45 6.61
CA SER A 76 1.24 -1.16 8.05
C SER A 76 2.23 -2.04 8.80
N ILE A 77 2.60 -3.18 8.23
CA ILE A 77 3.63 -4.10 8.75
C ILE A 77 4.46 -4.68 7.60
N THR A 78 5.65 -5.19 7.91
CA THR A 78 6.54 -5.87 6.96
C THR A 78 6.30 -7.38 6.94
N LEU A 79 6.85 -8.09 5.93
CA LEU A 79 6.84 -9.56 5.93
C LEU A 79 7.57 -10.17 7.13
N ASP A 80 8.61 -9.49 7.64
CA ASP A 80 9.31 -9.96 8.83
C ASP A 80 8.42 -9.84 10.08
N ASP A 81 7.64 -8.76 10.18
CA ASP A 81 6.64 -8.61 11.24
C ASP A 81 5.57 -9.71 11.17
N VAL A 82 5.11 -10.08 9.96
CA VAL A 82 4.17 -11.21 9.79
C VAL A 82 4.80 -12.50 10.32
N ARG A 83 6.07 -12.78 9.96
CA ARG A 83 6.81 -13.97 10.44
C ARG A 83 6.89 -14.00 11.97
N GLN A 84 7.31 -12.89 12.58
CA GLN A 84 7.43 -12.78 14.04
C GLN A 84 6.08 -12.98 14.75
N LYS A 85 5.02 -12.38 14.21
CA LYS A 85 3.65 -12.48 14.76
C LYS A 85 3.08 -13.90 14.66
N LEU A 86 3.29 -14.60 13.54
CA LEU A 86 2.90 -16.01 13.38
C LEU A 86 3.66 -16.93 14.34
N ASN A 87 4.98 -16.72 14.49
CA ASN A 87 5.80 -17.49 15.41
C ASN A 87 5.40 -17.25 16.88
N TYR A 88 5.08 -16.01 17.26
CA TYR A 88 4.58 -15.68 18.59
C TYR A 88 3.26 -16.41 18.92
N LYS A 89 2.43 -16.68 17.90
CA LYS A 89 1.22 -17.51 18.05
C LYS A 89 1.49 -19.00 18.23
N GLY A 90 2.76 -19.43 18.26
CA GLY A 90 3.16 -20.82 18.45
C GLY A 90 3.03 -21.67 17.19
N LEU A 91 2.89 -21.06 16.02
CA LEU A 91 2.79 -21.79 14.77
C LEU A 91 4.16 -22.37 14.36
N PRO A 92 4.22 -23.61 13.83
CA PRO A 92 5.48 -24.21 13.41
C PRO A 92 6.18 -23.39 12.32
N ALA A 93 7.50 -23.27 12.38
CA ALA A 93 8.29 -22.51 11.39
C ALA A 93 8.03 -22.96 9.94
N ALA A 94 7.86 -24.28 9.72
CA ALA A 94 7.53 -24.82 8.40
C ALA A 94 6.17 -24.31 7.87
N PHE A 95 5.18 -24.17 8.75
CA PHE A 95 3.88 -23.59 8.40
C PHE A 95 4.02 -22.09 8.10
N THR A 96 4.74 -21.35 8.94
CA THR A 96 4.99 -19.92 8.76
C THR A 96 5.65 -19.63 7.40
N GLU A 97 6.70 -20.37 7.02
CA GLU A 97 7.37 -20.18 5.73
C GLU A 97 6.49 -20.58 4.55
N ALA A 98 5.70 -21.66 4.66
CA ALA A 98 4.75 -22.05 3.62
C ALA A 98 3.71 -20.95 3.37
N VAL A 99 3.19 -20.37 4.44
CA VAL A 99 2.19 -19.29 4.40
C VAL A 99 2.76 -17.99 3.82
N ILE A 100 3.98 -17.61 4.22
CA ILE A 100 4.67 -16.44 3.64
C ILE A 100 4.93 -16.64 2.15
N LYS A 101 5.38 -17.84 1.76
CA LYS A 101 5.62 -18.19 0.37
C LYS A 101 4.34 -18.13 -0.45
N GLU A 102 3.24 -18.71 0.05
CA GLU A 102 1.92 -18.63 -0.60
C GLU A 102 1.51 -17.17 -0.85
N GLU A 103 1.68 -16.29 0.15
CA GLU A 103 1.34 -14.87 -0.01
C GLU A 103 2.25 -14.16 -1.01
N ALA A 104 3.54 -14.46 -1.03
CA ALA A 104 4.48 -13.90 -1.98
C ALA A 104 4.21 -14.38 -3.43
N GLU A 105 3.69 -15.60 -3.58
CA GLU A 105 3.31 -16.21 -4.87
C GLU A 105 1.92 -15.79 -5.35
N LYS A 106 1.06 -15.23 -4.47
CA LYS A 106 -0.21 -14.68 -4.92
C LYS A 106 0.09 -13.60 -5.95
N PRO A 107 -0.41 -13.74 -7.20
CA PRO A 107 -0.23 -12.71 -8.20
C PRO A 107 -0.78 -11.45 -7.58
N SER A 108 0.07 -10.44 -7.40
CA SER A 108 -0.29 -9.18 -6.77
C SER A 108 -1.68 -8.80 -7.31
N GLU A 109 -2.73 -8.90 -6.48
CA GLU A 109 -4.01 -8.31 -6.81
C GLU A 109 -3.63 -6.90 -7.18
N LYS A 110 -3.73 -6.55 -8.47
CA LYS A 110 -3.07 -5.38 -9.03
C LYS A 110 -3.49 -4.18 -8.20
N ILE A 111 -2.71 -3.83 -7.18
CA ILE A 111 -2.71 -2.49 -6.62
C ILE A 111 -2.39 -1.71 -7.86
N LYS A 112 -3.41 -1.02 -8.39
CA LYS A 112 -3.27 -0.24 -9.61
C LYS A 112 -2.26 0.83 -9.25
N MET A 113 -1.01 0.53 -9.54
CA MET A 113 0.06 1.48 -9.31
C MET A 113 -0.29 2.69 -10.17
N PRO A 114 -0.19 3.90 -9.59
CA PRO A 114 -0.32 5.13 -10.36
C PRO A 114 0.60 5.02 -11.57
N SER A 115 0.10 5.36 -12.76
CA SER A 115 0.93 5.35 -13.94
C SER A 115 2.05 6.39 -13.81
N ARG A 116 3.10 6.29 -14.64
CA ARG A 116 4.12 7.36 -14.76
C ARG A 116 3.46 8.74 -14.90
N THR A 117 2.43 8.84 -15.73
CA THR A 117 1.70 10.10 -15.98
C THR A 117 0.97 10.60 -14.72
N ASP A 118 0.40 9.71 -13.91
CA ASP A 118 -0.22 10.09 -12.64
C ASP A 118 0.82 10.61 -11.65
N LEU A 119 1.97 9.93 -11.54
CA LEU A 119 3.08 10.33 -10.68
C LEU A 119 3.67 11.68 -11.10
N GLU A 120 3.89 11.90 -12.41
CA GLU A 120 4.36 13.18 -12.95
C GLU A 120 3.39 14.32 -12.60
N ARG A 121 2.08 14.08 -12.76
CA ARG A 121 1.04 15.05 -12.40
C ARG A 121 1.05 15.35 -10.91
N TRP A 122 1.18 14.34 -10.05
CA TRP A 122 1.19 14.54 -8.59
C TRP A 122 2.42 15.29 -8.13
N LEU A 123 3.58 15.02 -8.73
CA LEU A 123 4.81 15.76 -8.45
C LEU A 123 4.67 17.23 -8.87
N LEU A 124 4.11 17.50 -10.06
CA LEU A 124 3.82 18.86 -10.53
C LEU A 124 2.85 19.61 -9.62
N LEU A 125 1.85 18.91 -9.07
CA LEU A 125 0.89 19.45 -8.11
C LEU A 125 1.43 19.50 -6.67
N GLN A 126 2.68 19.10 -6.44
CA GLN A 126 3.31 19.01 -5.12
C GLN A 126 2.53 18.13 -4.11
N ILE A 127 1.80 17.13 -4.61
CA ILE A 127 1.10 16.13 -3.80
C ILE A 127 2.10 15.09 -3.26
N ILE A 128 3.15 14.81 -4.05
CA ILE A 128 4.28 13.95 -3.69
C ILE A 128 5.59 14.71 -3.92
N ASP A 129 6.67 14.28 -3.28
CA ASP A 129 8.01 14.83 -3.46
C ASP A 129 8.89 13.95 -4.38
N ASP A 130 10.10 14.42 -4.68
CA ASP A 130 11.08 13.73 -5.52
C ASP A 130 11.44 12.33 -4.99
N LEU A 131 11.44 12.15 -3.67
CA LEU A 131 11.77 10.89 -3.02
C LEU A 131 10.67 9.85 -3.28
N ILE A 132 9.40 10.21 -3.03
CA ILE A 132 8.23 9.38 -3.27
C ILE A 132 8.07 9.08 -4.76
N TYR A 133 8.31 10.08 -5.62
CA TYR A 133 8.30 9.90 -7.08
C TYR A 133 9.36 8.87 -7.50
N THR A 134 10.59 9.00 -7.01
CA THR A 134 11.70 8.09 -7.34
C THR A 134 11.42 6.66 -6.90
N GLN A 135 10.91 6.48 -5.68
CA GLN A 135 10.56 5.15 -5.16
C GLN A 135 9.43 4.52 -5.98
N SER A 136 8.39 5.29 -6.28
CA SER A 136 7.24 4.82 -7.08
C SER A 136 7.66 4.43 -8.50
N MET A 137 8.52 5.22 -9.14
CA MET A 137 9.05 4.94 -10.47
C MET A 137 9.96 3.70 -10.50
N LYS A 138 10.76 3.46 -9.46
CA LYS A 138 11.51 2.20 -9.32
C LYS A 138 10.60 1.00 -9.22
N SER A 139 9.51 1.11 -8.45
CA SER A 139 8.51 0.04 -8.31
C SER A 139 7.75 -0.23 -9.62
N LEU A 140 7.67 0.74 -10.53
CA LEU A 140 7.17 0.57 -11.90
C LEU A 140 8.21 -0.05 -12.87
N GLY A 141 9.46 -0.26 -12.42
CA GLY A 141 10.53 -0.89 -13.20
C GLY A 141 11.42 0.08 -14.00
N TYR A 142 11.34 1.39 -13.76
CA TYR A 142 12.22 2.36 -14.43
C TYR A 142 13.64 2.33 -13.85
N LYS A 143 14.64 2.51 -14.72
CA LYS A 143 16.05 2.60 -14.31
C LYS A 143 16.31 3.97 -13.68
N GLN A 144 17.24 4.02 -12.72
CA GLN A 144 17.62 5.25 -12.00
C GLN A 144 17.90 6.44 -12.95
N LYS A 145 18.66 6.20 -14.03
CA LYS A 145 18.97 7.24 -15.02
C LYS A 145 17.74 7.80 -15.74
N ASP A 146 16.73 6.97 -16.01
CA ASP A 146 15.49 7.42 -16.66
C ASP A 146 14.65 8.25 -15.69
N ILE A 147 14.65 7.89 -14.40
CA ILE A 147 13.98 8.65 -13.34
C ILE A 147 14.59 10.05 -13.21
N GLU A 148 15.93 10.15 -13.23
CA GLU A 148 16.65 11.42 -13.21
C GLU A 148 16.33 12.29 -14.43
N ASN A 149 16.21 11.69 -15.62
CA ASN A 149 15.78 12.39 -16.81
C ASN A 149 14.36 12.94 -16.66
N TYR A 150 13.41 12.16 -16.12
CA TYR A 150 12.05 12.64 -15.88
C TYR A 150 11.97 13.75 -14.85
N LEU A 151 12.70 13.63 -13.72
CA LEU A 151 12.79 14.70 -12.72
C LEU A 151 13.35 15.99 -13.33
N THR A 152 14.38 15.86 -14.18
CA THR A 152 14.95 17.00 -14.92
C THR A 152 13.92 17.60 -15.87
N GLU A 153 13.21 16.78 -16.65
CA GLU A 153 12.15 17.23 -17.57
C GLU A 153 11.03 17.97 -16.82
N ILE A 154 10.56 17.44 -15.69
CA ILE A 154 9.52 18.04 -14.86
C ILE A 154 10.00 19.37 -14.30
N THR A 155 11.23 19.43 -13.80
CA THR A 155 11.86 20.66 -13.29
C THR A 155 11.93 21.73 -14.39
N LEU A 156 12.35 21.34 -15.60
CA LEU A 156 12.41 22.23 -16.77
C LEU A 156 11.02 22.67 -17.25
N LYS A 157 10.00 21.81 -17.17
CA LYS A 157 8.60 22.15 -17.48
C LYS A 157 8.01 23.13 -16.47
N VAL A 158 8.28 22.96 -15.17
CA VAL A 158 7.87 23.93 -14.14
C VAL A 158 8.45 25.31 -14.42
N ASP A 159 9.70 25.37 -14.89
CA ASP A 159 10.38 26.64 -15.18
C ASP A 159 9.90 27.32 -16.46
N THR A 160 9.39 26.55 -17.44
CA THR A 160 8.97 27.06 -18.76
C THR A 160 7.46 27.28 -18.90
N SER A 161 6.62 26.61 -18.10
CA SER A 161 5.16 26.59 -18.31
C SER A 161 4.37 27.52 -17.39
N ILE A 162 4.98 28.02 -16.30
CA ILE A 162 4.28 28.84 -15.28
C ILE A 162 4.78 30.29 -15.29
N ARG A 163 5.94 30.58 -15.87
CA ARG A 163 6.54 31.92 -15.83
C ARG A 163 6.39 32.62 -17.18
N LYS A 164 5.88 33.85 -17.16
CA LYS A 164 5.84 34.75 -18.32
C LYS A 164 7.25 34.99 -18.92
N TYR A 165 8.29 34.82 -18.11
CA TYR A 165 9.70 35.01 -18.46
C TYR A 165 10.54 33.86 -17.91
N LEU A 166 11.60 33.47 -18.61
CA LEU A 166 12.59 32.50 -18.14
C LEU A 166 13.40 33.09 -16.97
N PRO A 167 14.15 32.27 -16.21
CA PRO A 167 15.09 32.80 -15.22
C PRO A 167 16.08 33.78 -15.86
N ILE A 168 16.42 34.86 -15.15
CA ILE A 168 17.34 35.90 -15.64
C ILE A 168 18.70 35.33 -16.09
N LYS A 169 19.18 34.27 -15.41
CA LYS A 169 20.42 33.55 -15.77
C LYS A 169 20.38 32.94 -17.17
N THR A 170 19.21 32.52 -17.64
CA THR A 170 19.05 31.97 -18.99
C THR A 170 19.25 33.07 -20.03
N TYR A 171 18.66 34.25 -19.81
CA TYR A 171 18.86 35.41 -20.69
C TYR A 171 20.31 35.93 -20.64
N GLN A 172 20.96 35.93 -19.47
CA GLN A 172 22.40 36.22 -19.34
C GLN A 172 23.25 35.25 -20.18
N GLY A 173 22.92 33.95 -20.15
CA GLY A 173 23.61 32.94 -20.96
C GLY A 173 23.40 33.13 -22.47
N TRP A 174 22.27 33.68 -22.90
CA TRP A 174 22.03 34.04 -24.31
C TRP A 174 22.75 35.32 -24.73
N LEU A 175 22.80 36.32 -23.84
CA LEU A 175 23.57 37.55 -24.04
C LEU A 175 25.08 37.26 -24.14
N ALA A 176 25.60 36.35 -23.32
CA ALA A 176 27.00 35.89 -23.35
C ALA A 176 27.38 35.23 -24.69
N LYS A 177 26.41 34.60 -25.35
CA LYS A 177 26.58 33.85 -26.60
C LYS A 177 26.17 34.63 -27.85
N ASP A 178 25.89 35.93 -27.71
CA ASP A 178 25.40 36.81 -28.78
C ASP A 178 24.11 36.31 -29.47
N ILE A 179 23.31 35.52 -28.76
CA ILE A 179 21.99 35.04 -29.22
C ILE A 179 20.91 36.11 -28.94
N LEU A 180 21.15 36.96 -27.93
CA LEU A 180 20.26 38.01 -27.47
C LEU A 180 21.02 39.35 -27.44
N SER A 181 20.44 40.41 -28.01
CA SER A 181 21.04 41.75 -28.00
C SER A 181 20.99 42.38 -26.59
N THR A 182 21.86 43.36 -26.31
CA THR A 182 21.82 44.14 -25.06
C THR A 182 20.51 44.89 -24.88
N ASP A 183 19.94 45.41 -25.96
CA ASP A 183 18.69 46.16 -25.95
C ASP A 183 17.50 45.24 -25.66
N ASP A 184 17.47 44.05 -26.28
CA ASP A 184 16.43 43.05 -26.00
C ASP A 184 16.56 42.48 -24.59
N PHE A 185 17.77 42.25 -24.10
CA PHE A 185 18.01 41.84 -22.72
C PHE A 185 17.48 42.89 -21.74
N SER A 186 17.81 44.17 -21.97
CA SER A 186 17.38 45.28 -21.10
C SER A 186 15.86 45.43 -21.10
N ARG A 187 15.21 45.31 -22.27
CA ARG A 187 13.76 45.35 -22.39
C ARG A 187 13.09 44.21 -21.62
N ILE A 188 13.55 42.97 -21.81
CA ILE A 188 13.00 41.78 -21.13
C ILE A 188 13.20 41.89 -19.61
N ALA A 189 14.39 42.29 -19.16
CA ALA A 189 14.68 42.46 -17.73
C ALA A 189 13.86 43.60 -17.09
N GLY A 190 13.61 44.68 -17.83
CA GLY A 190 12.71 45.76 -17.42
C GLY A 190 11.27 45.30 -17.28
N GLU A 191 10.77 44.47 -18.22
CA GLU A 191 9.44 43.85 -18.11
C GLU A 191 9.34 42.87 -16.92
N MET A 192 10.46 42.29 -16.49
CA MET A 192 10.57 41.49 -15.27
C MET A 192 10.65 42.33 -13.99
N LYS A 193 10.55 43.67 -14.09
CA LYS A 193 10.66 44.64 -12.99
C LYS A 193 12.03 44.66 -12.30
N ILE A 194 13.09 44.31 -13.02
CA ILE A 194 14.47 44.49 -12.54
C ILE A 194 14.83 45.97 -12.69
N SER A 195 15.53 46.55 -11.70
CA SER A 195 15.90 47.96 -11.74
C SER A 195 16.94 48.22 -12.85
N GLU A 196 16.92 49.41 -13.47
CA GLU A 196 17.89 49.77 -14.52
C GLU A 196 19.35 49.67 -14.02
N ALA A 197 19.60 49.99 -12.75
CA ALA A 197 20.90 49.85 -12.13
C ALA A 197 21.36 48.39 -12.04
N ASP A 198 20.45 47.47 -11.71
CA ASP A 198 20.77 46.04 -11.65
C ASP A 198 20.89 45.43 -13.05
N ILE A 199 20.09 45.89 -14.02
CA ILE A 199 20.24 45.49 -15.44
C ILE A 199 21.64 45.85 -15.93
N GLY A 200 22.10 47.07 -15.66
CA GLY A 200 23.46 47.51 -16.03
C GLY A 200 24.54 46.60 -15.42
N ARG A 201 24.42 46.26 -14.13
CA ARG A 201 25.35 45.33 -13.46
C ARG A 201 25.34 43.94 -14.10
N LEU A 202 24.17 43.41 -14.45
CA LEU A 202 24.02 42.09 -15.06
C LEU A 202 24.61 42.04 -16.48
N ILE A 203 24.55 43.15 -17.24
CA ILE A 203 25.19 43.27 -18.55
C ILE A 203 26.71 43.30 -18.39
N ILE A 204 27.23 44.11 -17.47
CA ILE A 204 28.66 44.21 -17.15
C ILE A 204 29.22 42.85 -16.73
N GLU A 205 28.51 42.13 -15.85
CA GLU A 205 28.90 40.79 -15.39
C GLU A 205 29.05 39.79 -16.55
N VAL A 206 28.25 39.94 -17.59
CA VAL A 206 28.20 39.01 -18.74
C VAL A 206 29.14 39.41 -19.87
N LYS A 207 29.27 40.71 -20.15
CA LYS A 207 30.07 41.24 -21.26
C LYS A 207 31.50 41.64 -20.86
N GLY A 208 31.76 41.79 -19.57
CA GLY A 208 33.09 42.07 -19.04
C GLY A 208 33.62 43.47 -19.41
N GLU A 209 32.74 44.44 -19.63
CA GLU A 209 33.08 45.85 -19.87
C GLU A 209 32.94 46.70 -18.60
#